data_AF-A0A816AJX8-F1
#
_entry.id   AF-A0A816AJX8-F1
#
_cell.length_a   1.000
_cell.length_b   1.000
_cell.length_c   1.000
_cell.angle_alpha   90.00
_cell.angle_beta   90.00
_cell.angle_gamma   90.00
#
_symmetry.space_group_name_H-M   'P 1'
#
loop_
_entity.id
_entity.type
_entity.pdbx_description
1 polymer ?
#
loop_
_entity_poly.entity_id
_entity_poly.type
_entity_poly.pdbx_seq_one_letter_code
_entity_poly.pdbx_strand_id
1 'polypeptide(L)'
;MQIPHRFLSISTAEEAKEYFSNIDRHRIIYKYDSIKDDLVIRLVFNSALSDDRKDWIKWHTEDVNQKTKNLIRNIKVAENPAYHPVGQFGTCLHGGNGAASTRYIFTRICPFAVSLFNNDELVLTYLNEDGMSIESE
;
A
#
# COMPACT_ATOMS: atom_id res chain seq x y z
N MET A 1 -8.35 -25.59 -6.35
CA MET A 1 -7.57 -24.79 -7.31
C MET A 1 -7.04 -23.59 -6.55
N GLN A 2 -5.76 -23.61 -6.16
CA GLN A 2 -5.19 -22.57 -5.33
C GLN A 2 -3.79 -22.22 -5.84
N ILE A 3 -3.66 -21.02 -6.40
CA ILE A 3 -2.40 -20.26 -6.35
C ILE A 3 -2.79 -18.82 -5.99
N PRO A 4 -2.88 -18.47 -4.69
CA PRO A 4 -2.93 -17.10 -4.22
C PRO A 4 -1.53 -16.80 -3.71
N HIS A 5 -0.58 -16.78 -4.63
CA HIS A 5 0.78 -16.37 -4.33
C HIS A 5 1.03 -15.09 -5.10
N ARG A 6 1.14 -14.00 -4.35
CA ARG A 6 1.44 -12.65 -4.85
C ARG A 6 2.79 -12.59 -5.57
N PHE A 7 3.64 -13.60 -5.36
CA PHE A 7 4.99 -13.72 -5.92
C PHE A 7 5.20 -15.05 -6.65
N LEU A 8 5.86 -15.00 -7.80
CA LEU A 8 6.19 -16.20 -8.58
C LEU A 8 7.31 -17.05 -7.95
N SER A 9 8.14 -16.46 -7.09
CA SER A 9 9.29 -17.13 -6.48
C SER A 9 8.94 -18.09 -5.34
N ILE A 10 7.72 -18.05 -4.83
CA ILE A 10 7.27 -18.88 -3.71
C ILE A 10 6.47 -20.11 -4.15
N SER A 11 6.18 -20.24 -5.45
CA SER A 11 5.52 -21.43 -5.98
C SER A 11 6.45 -22.63 -5.93
N THR A 12 5.93 -23.76 -5.49
CA THR A 12 6.68 -25.02 -5.48
C THR A 12 6.83 -25.60 -6.90
N ALA A 13 7.81 -26.49 -7.08
CA ALA A 13 8.04 -27.14 -8.37
C ALA A 13 6.87 -28.05 -8.82
N GLU A 14 6.08 -28.56 -7.87
CA GLU A 14 4.90 -29.40 -8.14
C GLU A 14 3.74 -28.55 -8.68
N GLU A 15 3.45 -27.42 -8.04
CA GLU A 15 2.45 -26.45 -8.50
C GLU A 15 2.81 -25.87 -9.88
N ALA A 16 4.09 -25.59 -10.13
CA ALA A 16 4.56 -25.13 -11.43
C ALA A 16 4.28 -26.17 -12.53
N LYS A 17 4.51 -27.46 -12.26
CA LYS A 17 4.19 -28.53 -13.23
C LYS A 17 2.70 -28.61 -13.51
N GLU A 18 1.84 -28.49 -12.49
CA GLU A 18 0.39 -28.46 -12.67
C GLU A 18 -0.06 -27.22 -13.47
N TYR A 19 0.54 -26.06 -13.19
CA TYR A 19 0.30 -24.80 -13.90
C TYR A 19 0.61 -24.93 -15.40
N PHE A 20 1.80 -25.43 -15.75
CA PHE A 20 2.21 -25.62 -17.14
C PHE A 20 1.46 -26.76 -17.84
N SER A 21 0.98 -27.76 -17.09
CA SER A 21 0.11 -28.81 -17.65
C SER A 21 -1.22 -28.23 -18.16
N ASN A 22 -1.68 -27.13 -17.57
CA ASN A 22 -2.89 -26.41 -17.98
C ASN A 22 -2.57 -25.00 -18.48
N ILE A 23 -1.55 -24.85 -19.33
CA ILE A 23 -1.08 -23.53 -19.80
C ILE A 23 -2.17 -22.72 -20.50
N ASP A 24 -3.06 -23.37 -21.24
CA ASP A 24 -4.15 -22.69 -21.96
C ASP A 24 -5.14 -21.99 -21.03
N ARG A 25 -5.32 -22.49 -19.80
CA ARG A 25 -6.19 -21.85 -18.80
C ARG A 25 -5.52 -20.67 -18.09
N HIS A 26 -4.19 -20.67 -18.03
CA HIS A 26 -3.43 -19.65 -17.34
C HIS A 26 -2.85 -18.59 -18.28
N ARG A 27 -2.98 -18.78 -19.60
CA ARG A 27 -2.53 -17.82 -20.61
C ARG A 27 -3.57 -16.71 -20.77
N ILE A 28 -3.18 -15.49 -20.44
CA ILE A 28 -3.95 -14.29 -20.76
C ILE A 28 -3.43 -13.73 -22.08
N ILE A 29 -4.26 -13.78 -23.12
CA ILE A 29 -3.93 -13.21 -24.44
C ILE A 29 -4.49 -11.79 -24.46
N TYR A 30 -3.59 -10.80 -24.45
CA TYR A 30 -3.97 -9.42 -24.67
C TYR A 30 -4.31 -9.22 -26.14
N LYS A 31 -5.50 -8.67 -26.39
CA LYS A 31 -5.91 -8.23 -27.73
C LYS A 31 -5.70 -6.74 -27.81
N TYR A 32 -4.98 -6.31 -28.85
CA TYR A 32 -4.87 -4.91 -29.22
C TYR A 32 -5.98 -4.63 -30.22
N ASP A 33 -6.90 -3.74 -29.86
CA ASP A 33 -8.10 -3.50 -30.68
C ASP A 33 -8.01 -2.16 -31.42
N SER A 34 -7.38 -1.13 -30.82
CA SER A 34 -7.39 0.21 -31.42
C SER A 34 -6.37 1.20 -30.84
N ILE A 35 -6.33 2.38 -31.47
CA ILE A 35 -5.61 3.60 -31.06
C ILE A 35 -5.98 4.05 -29.64
N LYS A 36 -7.17 3.69 -29.14
CA LYS A 36 -7.56 3.95 -27.75
C LYS A 36 -6.60 3.28 -26.76
N ASP A 37 -6.12 2.07 -27.06
CA ASP A 37 -5.15 1.36 -26.22
C ASP A 37 -3.82 2.12 -26.19
N ASP A 38 -3.38 2.67 -27.32
CA ASP A 38 -2.18 3.54 -27.38
C ASP A 38 -2.33 4.79 -26.52
N LEU A 39 -3.53 5.41 -26.53
CA LEU A 39 -3.81 6.57 -25.70
C LEU A 39 -3.77 6.23 -24.22
N VAL A 40 -4.30 5.07 -23.82
CA VAL A 40 -4.26 4.59 -22.43
C VAL A 40 -2.83 4.27 -22.01
N ILE A 41 -2.05 3.57 -22.84
CA ILE A 41 -0.64 3.27 -22.57
C ILE A 41 0.15 4.58 -22.41
N ARG A 42 -0.08 5.55 -23.31
CA ARG A 42 0.57 6.87 -23.22
C ARG A 42 0.17 7.62 -21.96
N LEU A 43 -1.10 7.61 -21.58
CA LEU A 43 -1.58 8.24 -20.34
C LEU A 43 -0.84 7.66 -19.12
N VAL A 44 -0.68 6.33 -19.07
CA VAL A 44 -0.03 5.62 -17.96
C VAL A 44 1.47 5.95 -17.86
N PHE A 45 2.22 5.87 -18.97
CA PHE A 45 3.68 5.95 -18.92
C PHE A 45 4.28 7.33 -19.20
N ASN A 46 3.52 8.27 -19.78
CA ASN A 46 4.07 9.59 -20.12
C ASN A 46 4.12 10.52 -18.91
N SER A 47 5.32 10.95 -18.52
CA SER A 47 5.52 11.84 -17.36
C SER A 47 4.79 13.19 -17.47
N ALA A 48 4.59 13.72 -18.68
CA ALA A 48 3.94 15.01 -18.90
C ALA A 48 2.43 14.98 -18.62
N LEU A 49 1.79 13.81 -18.67
CA LEU A 49 0.35 13.63 -18.42
C LEU A 49 0.07 13.25 -16.96
N SER A 50 0.93 13.69 -16.03
CA SER A 50 0.80 13.34 -14.62
C SER A 50 -0.47 13.89 -13.98
N ASP A 51 -0.97 15.04 -14.45
CA ASP A 51 -2.22 15.63 -13.95
C ASP A 51 -3.45 14.88 -14.47
N ASP A 52 -3.47 14.52 -15.76
CA ASP A 52 -4.55 13.70 -16.34
C ASP A 52 -4.65 12.32 -15.67
N ARG A 53 -3.51 11.73 -15.27
CA ARG A 53 -3.51 10.49 -14.48
C ARG A 53 -4.13 10.66 -13.10
N LYS A 54 -3.95 11.82 -12.45
CA LYS A 54 -4.58 12.07 -11.14
C LYS A 54 -6.09 12.06 -11.28
N ASP A 55 -6.62 12.70 -12.33
CA ASP A 55 -8.06 12.73 -12.56
C ASP A 55 -8.61 11.34 -12.93
N TRP A 56 -7.85 10.55 -13.70
CA TRP A 56 -8.16 9.14 -13.96
C TRP A 56 -8.21 8.27 -12.69
N ILE A 57 -7.22 8.43 -11.79
CA ILE A 57 -7.18 7.70 -10.50
C ILE A 57 -8.30 8.17 -9.57
N LYS A 58 -8.56 9.49 -9.49
CA LYS A 58 -9.64 10.05 -8.67
C LYS A 58 -10.98 9.42 -9.05
N TRP A 59 -11.31 9.39 -10.35
CA TRP A 59 -12.55 8.79 -10.82
C TRP A 59 -12.68 7.31 -10.40
N HIS A 60 -11.59 6.54 -10.47
CA HIS A 60 -11.57 5.15 -10.02
C HIS A 60 -11.59 4.97 -8.49
N THR A 61 -11.23 5.99 -7.70
CA THR A 61 -11.09 5.94 -6.23
C THR A 61 -12.22 6.69 -5.50
N GLU A 62 -13.11 7.36 -6.24
CA GLU A 62 -14.18 8.19 -5.69
C GLU A 62 -15.19 7.38 -4.82
N ASP A 63 -15.23 6.05 -4.98
CA ASP A 63 -16.03 5.12 -4.16
C ASP A 63 -15.47 4.91 -2.73
N VAL A 64 -14.16 5.09 -2.51
CA VAL A 64 -13.50 4.86 -1.21
C VAL A 64 -13.44 6.14 -0.35
N ASN A 65 -13.51 7.31 -0.98
CA ASN A 65 -13.04 8.58 -0.39
C ASN A 65 -14.11 9.44 0.33
N GLN A 66 -15.39 9.08 0.29
CA GLN A 66 -16.40 9.87 1.03
C GLN A 66 -16.28 9.71 2.55
N LYS A 67 -15.72 8.59 3.02
CA LYS A 67 -15.62 8.26 4.46
C LYS A 67 -14.38 8.89 5.12
N THR A 68 -13.26 8.98 4.42
CA THR A 68 -11.95 9.43 4.96
C THR A 68 -11.71 10.94 4.89
N LYS A 69 -12.32 11.64 3.91
CA LYS A 69 -12.16 13.12 3.74
C LYS A 69 -12.64 13.95 4.93
N ASN A 70 -13.55 13.42 5.74
CA ASN A 70 -14.10 14.14 6.90
C ASN A 70 -13.23 14.00 8.16
N LEU A 71 -12.32 13.02 8.23
CA LEU A 71 -11.47 12.79 9.40
C LEU A 71 -10.13 13.55 9.32
N ILE A 72 -9.60 13.75 8.11
CA ILE A 72 -8.23 14.27 7.88
C ILE A 72 -8.13 15.81 8.02
N ARG A 73 -9.24 16.56 7.98
CA ARG A 73 -9.21 18.04 7.98
C ARG A 73 -8.69 18.70 9.26
N ASN A 74 -8.54 17.98 10.36
CA ASN A 74 -8.17 18.56 11.66
C ASN A 74 -6.77 18.19 12.18
N ILE A 75 -6.00 17.35 11.49
CA ILE A 75 -4.65 16.99 11.93
C ILE A 75 -3.64 17.83 11.15
N LYS A 76 -3.37 19.05 11.65
CA LYS A 76 -2.17 19.78 11.25
C LYS A 76 -0.97 18.92 11.63
N VAL A 77 -0.09 18.70 10.65
CA VAL A 77 1.15 17.94 10.76
C VAL A 77 2.00 18.49 11.91
N ALA A 78 1.97 17.79 13.04
CA ALA A 78 2.96 17.85 14.09
C ALA A 78 3.60 16.47 14.16
N GLU A 79 4.92 16.45 14.32
CA GLU A 79 5.79 15.29 14.50
C GLU A 79 5.04 14.09 15.11
N ASN A 80 5.05 12.94 14.41
CA ASN A 80 4.21 11.77 14.70
C ASN A 80 4.13 11.46 16.22
N PRO A 81 3.06 11.89 16.92
CA PRO A 81 3.00 11.85 18.38
C PRO A 81 2.75 10.44 18.91
N ALA A 82 2.60 9.45 18.02
CA ALA A 82 2.29 8.09 18.39
C ALA A 82 3.49 7.29 18.90
N TYR A 83 4.72 7.70 18.59
CA TYR A 83 5.92 6.92 18.92
C TYR A 83 6.98 7.75 19.64
N HIS A 84 7.56 7.16 20.69
CA HIS A 84 8.68 7.69 21.44
C HIS A 84 10.00 7.14 20.88
N PRO A 85 10.93 8.00 20.41
CA PRO A 85 12.23 7.57 19.93
C PRO A 85 13.16 7.18 21.09
N VAL A 86 13.64 5.94 21.10
CA VAL A 86 14.63 5.44 22.07
C VAL A 86 15.90 5.05 21.31
N GLY A 87 16.88 5.96 21.29
CA GLY A 87 18.13 5.81 20.55
C GLY A 87 18.41 7.00 19.63
N GLN A 88 19.38 6.86 18.73
CA GLN A 88 19.80 7.93 17.82
C GLN A 88 19.00 7.88 16.51
N PHE A 89 17.91 8.65 16.44
CA PHE A 89 17.01 8.73 15.27
C PHE A 89 17.44 9.77 14.21
N GLY A 90 18.67 10.26 14.32
CA GLY A 90 19.19 11.33 13.47
C GLY A 90 18.79 12.71 14.01
N THR A 91 19.42 13.75 13.47
CA THR A 91 19.20 15.13 13.89
C THR A 91 18.66 15.95 12.73
N CYS A 92 17.93 17.03 13.06
CA CYS A 92 17.37 17.96 12.08
C CYS A 92 18.46 18.60 11.21
N LEU A 93 19.68 18.76 11.76
CA LEU A 93 20.85 19.30 11.06
C LEU A 93 21.22 18.54 9.77
N HIS A 94 20.83 17.27 9.65
CA HIS A 94 21.10 16.44 8.48
C HIS A 94 19.84 15.80 7.89
N GLY A 95 18.65 16.33 8.21
CA GLY A 95 17.38 15.77 7.73
C GLY A 95 17.17 14.29 8.06
N GLY A 96 17.72 13.81 9.19
CA GLY A 96 17.61 12.40 9.60
C GLY A 96 18.74 11.47 9.11
N ASN A 97 19.66 11.93 8.26
CA ASN A 97 20.77 11.09 7.73
C ASN A 97 21.82 10.65 8.76
N GLY A 98 21.67 11.02 10.04
CA GLY A 98 22.53 10.61 11.16
C GLY A 98 21.90 9.55 12.06
N ALA A 99 20.86 8.85 11.60
CA ALA A 99 20.24 7.78 12.37
C ALA A 99 21.20 6.59 12.52
N ALA A 100 21.24 6.00 13.72
CA ALA A 100 21.93 4.74 13.92
C ALA A 100 21.20 3.61 13.19
N SER A 101 21.91 2.51 12.90
CA SER A 101 21.32 1.34 12.24
C SER A 101 20.06 0.86 12.99
N THR A 102 19.06 0.37 12.25
CA THR A 102 17.76 -0.10 12.77
C THR A 102 17.89 -1.09 13.92
N ARG A 103 18.99 -1.88 13.98
CA ARG A 103 19.25 -2.81 15.08
C ARG A 103 19.57 -2.15 16.43
N TYR A 104 19.93 -0.87 16.43
CA TYR A 104 20.35 -0.09 17.61
C TYR A 104 19.39 1.06 17.96
N ILE A 105 18.27 1.18 17.25
CA ILE A 105 17.21 2.17 17.52
C ILE A 105 15.90 1.44 17.84
N PHE A 106 15.17 1.94 18.83
CA PHE A 106 13.91 1.36 19.27
C PHE A 106 12.84 2.45 19.34
N THR A 107 11.61 2.10 18.98
CA THR A 107 10.45 2.97 19.18
C THR A 107 9.47 2.30 20.13
N ARG A 108 8.84 3.10 21.00
CA ARG A 108 7.73 2.62 21.84
C ARG A 108 6.49 3.45 21.56
N ILE A 109 5.31 2.84 21.65
CA ILE A 109 4.05 3.57 21.52
C ILE A 109 3.93 4.56 22.69
N CYS A 110 3.61 5.81 22.39
CA CYS A 110 3.30 6.82 23.39
C CYS A 110 2.00 6.42 24.13
N PRO A 111 1.96 6.44 25.48
CA PRO A 111 0.75 6.12 26.24
C PRO A 111 -0.48 6.94 25.82
N PHE A 112 -0.25 8.17 25.35
CA PHE A 112 -1.28 9.04 24.79
C PHE A 112 -1.97 8.45 23.54
N ALA A 113 -1.21 7.80 22.64
CA ALA A 113 -1.75 7.22 21.42
C ALA A 113 -2.62 6.00 21.71
N VAL A 114 -2.24 5.19 22.70
CA VAL A 114 -3.08 4.09 23.20
C VAL A 114 -4.43 4.67 23.63
N SER A 115 -4.44 5.70 24.48
CA SER A 115 -5.69 6.33 24.92
C SER A 115 -6.54 6.93 23.78
N LEU A 116 -5.94 7.37 22.67
CA LEU A 116 -6.66 7.97 21.55
C LEU A 116 -7.37 6.91 20.70
N PHE A 117 -6.73 5.76 20.46
CA PHE A 117 -7.22 4.72 19.53
C PHE A 117 -7.91 3.53 20.23
N ASN A 118 -7.91 3.49 21.57
CA ASN A 118 -8.48 2.40 22.36
C ASN A 118 -9.98 2.10 22.13
N ASN A 119 -10.75 3.02 21.55
CA ASN A 119 -12.20 2.83 21.33
C ASN A 119 -12.56 2.47 19.88
N ASP A 120 -11.61 2.53 18.95
CA ASP A 120 -11.92 2.41 17.51
C ASP A 120 -11.81 0.96 16.99
N GLU A 121 -11.14 0.06 17.73
CA GLU A 121 -10.90 -1.34 17.30
C GLU A 121 -12.17 -2.13 16.96
N LEU A 122 -13.31 -1.80 17.57
CA LEU A 122 -14.58 -2.50 17.36
C LEU A 122 -15.34 -2.05 16.11
N VAL A 123 -14.94 -0.94 15.47
CA VAL A 123 -15.60 -0.36 14.29
C VAL A 123 -14.72 -0.50 13.03
N LEU A 124 -13.46 -0.89 13.18
CA LEU A 124 -12.54 -1.09 12.07
C LEU A 124 -12.83 -2.39 11.31
N THR A 125 -12.96 -2.27 10.00
CA THR A 125 -13.02 -3.41 9.09
C THR A 125 -11.61 -3.78 8.66
N TYR A 126 -11.03 -4.80 9.29
CA TYR A 126 -9.71 -5.32 8.91
C TYR A 126 -9.74 -5.92 7.50
N LEU A 127 -8.72 -5.60 6.71
CA LEU A 127 -8.55 -6.18 5.39
C LEU A 127 -7.85 -7.55 5.50
N ASN A 128 -8.14 -8.45 4.58
CA ASN A 128 -7.48 -9.75 4.52
C ASN A 128 -6.52 -9.81 3.33
N GLU A 129 -5.24 -9.93 3.61
CA GLU A 129 -4.21 -10.22 2.61
C GLU A 129 -3.62 -11.60 2.89
N ASP A 130 -3.72 -12.50 1.91
CA ASP A 130 -3.11 -13.84 1.96
C ASP A 130 -3.49 -14.66 3.22
N GLY A 131 -4.70 -14.45 3.73
CA GLY A 131 -5.23 -15.14 4.93
C GLY A 131 -4.81 -14.52 6.27
N MET A 132 -4.07 -13.40 6.24
CA MET A 132 -3.71 -12.61 7.42
C MET A 132 -4.55 -11.35 7.46
N SER A 133 -5.11 -11.04 8.64
CA SER A 133 -5.75 -9.75 8.89
C SER A 133 -4.68 -8.67 8.94
N ILE A 134 -4.71 -7.75 8.00
CA ILE A 134 -3.85 -6.57 7.96
C ILE A 134 -4.63 -5.33 8.45
N GLU A 135 -3.92 -4.22 8.62
CA GLU A 135 -4.50 -2.93 9.01
C GLU A 135 -5.69 -2.53 8.13
N SER A 136 -6.73 -1.98 8.76
CA SER A 136 -7.88 -1.41 8.08
C SER A 136 -7.50 -0.13 7.34
N GLU A 137 -8.16 0.15 6.21
CA GLU A 137 -8.06 1.43 5.48
C GLU A 137 -8.42 2.68 6.31
#